data_AF-A0AAW8HVT7-F1
#
_entry.id   AF-A0AAW8HVT7-F1
#
_cell.length_a   1.000
_cell.length_b   1.000
_cell.length_c   1.000
_cell.angle_alpha   90.00
_cell.angle_beta   90.00
_cell.angle_gamma   90.00
#
_symmetry.space_group_name_H-M   'P 1'
#
loop_
_entity.id
_entity.type
_entity.pdbx_description
1 polymer ?
#
loop_
_entity_poly.entity_id
_entity_poly.type
_entity_poly.pdbx_seq_one_letter_code
_entity_poly.pdbx_strand_id
1 'polypeptide(L)'
;MDTTEELGETYFYKGMNNLTAGELFFWVFLEKAQQHFGVEDIVALALIILGQPTLGTRGKPIGSTKGTSILSSNLRRLLDIETGRR
;
A
#
# COMPACT_ATOMS: atom_id res chain seq x y z
N MET A 1 -4.27 1.61 25.62
CA MET A 1 -4.04 0.14 25.58
C MET A 1 -3.40 -0.10 24.23
N ASP A 2 -2.11 -0.41 24.18
CA ASP A 2 -1.35 -0.62 22.94
C ASP A 2 -1.64 -2.02 22.41
N THR A 3 -2.44 -2.12 21.35
CA THR A 3 -3.19 -3.34 21.00
C THR A 3 -2.53 -4.21 19.93
N THR A 4 -1.21 -4.42 19.95
CA THR A 4 -0.62 -5.45 19.06
C THR A 4 -0.56 -6.77 19.81
N GLU A 5 -1.51 -7.66 19.54
CA GLU A 5 -1.59 -8.99 20.16
C GLU A 5 -1.46 -10.07 19.07
N GLU A 6 -0.67 -11.11 19.31
CA GLU A 6 -0.50 -12.24 18.41
C GLU A 6 -1.53 -13.34 18.75
N LEU A 7 -2.34 -13.73 17.77
CA LEU A 7 -3.39 -14.73 17.88
C LEU A 7 -3.17 -15.79 16.80
N GLY A 8 -2.44 -16.85 17.15
CA GLY A 8 -2.24 -18.02 16.27
C GLY A 8 -1.72 -17.66 14.87
N GLU A 9 -0.47 -17.18 14.81
CA GLU A 9 0.24 -16.73 13.58
C GLU A 9 -0.34 -15.48 12.90
N THR A 10 -1.43 -14.93 13.42
CA THR A 10 -2.04 -13.69 12.95
C THR A 10 -1.99 -12.60 14.02
N TYR A 11 -2.21 -11.36 13.62
CA TYR A 11 -2.13 -10.21 14.52
C TYR A 11 -3.48 -9.51 14.68
N PHE A 12 -3.74 -9.05 15.89
CA PHE A 12 -4.77 -8.08 16.20
C PHE A 12 -4.16 -6.68 16.28
N TYR A 13 -4.81 -5.69 15.67
CA TYR A 13 -4.40 -4.30 15.77
C TYR A 13 -5.60 -3.36 15.57
N LYS A 14 -5.86 -2.49 16.56
CA LYS A 14 -6.91 -1.45 16.52
C LYS A 14 -8.29 -1.95 16.06
N GLY A 15 -8.72 -3.09 16.56
CA GLY A 15 -10.02 -3.67 16.20
C GLY A 15 -10.01 -4.51 14.92
N MET A 16 -8.89 -4.56 14.19
CA MET A 16 -8.71 -5.46 13.05
C MET A 16 -8.09 -6.77 13.53
N ASN A 17 -8.74 -7.89 13.20
CA ASN A 17 -8.31 -9.25 13.53
C ASN A 17 -7.68 -9.94 12.31
N ASN A 18 -6.97 -11.05 12.53
CA ASN A 18 -6.43 -11.93 11.49
C ASN A 18 -5.49 -11.24 10.49
N LEU A 19 -4.74 -10.23 10.94
CA LEU A 19 -3.77 -9.55 10.08
C LEU A 19 -2.54 -10.43 9.86
N THR A 20 -2.04 -10.48 8.64
CA THR A 20 -0.70 -10.99 8.35
C THR A 20 0.36 -10.02 8.88
N ALA A 21 1.60 -10.49 9.05
CA ALA A 21 2.71 -9.62 9.47
C ALA A 21 2.92 -8.40 8.54
N GLY A 22 2.70 -8.58 7.23
CA GLY A 22 2.81 -7.50 6.24
C GLY A 22 1.70 -6.47 6.36
N GLU A 23 0.46 -6.90 6.60
CA GLU A 23 -0.68 -6.00 6.80
C GLU A 23 -0.53 -5.23 8.12
N LEU A 24 -0.13 -5.91 9.20
CA LEU A 24 0.17 -5.25 10.47
C LEU A 24 1.24 -4.16 10.28
N PHE A 25 2.35 -4.50 9.63
CA PHE A 25 3.41 -3.54 9.36
C PHE A 25 2.88 -2.33 8.59
N PHE A 26 2.07 -2.56 7.55
CA PHE A 26 1.52 -1.48 6.74
C PHE A 26 0.60 -0.55 7.54
N TRP A 27 -0.27 -1.11 8.39
CA TRP A 27 -1.14 -0.31 9.25
C TRP A 27 -0.39 0.52 10.27
N VAL A 28 0.62 -0.05 10.93
CA VAL A 28 1.49 0.67 11.87
C VAL A 28 2.29 1.76 11.15
N PHE A 29 2.81 1.45 9.96
CA PHE A 29 3.52 2.42 9.13
C PHE A 29 2.62 3.60 8.74
N LEU A 30 1.38 3.34 8.34
CA LEU A 30 0.42 4.39 8.01
C LEU A 30 0.11 5.28 9.20
N GLU A 31 -0.14 4.70 10.37
CA GLU A 31 -0.37 5.48 11.58
C GLU A 31 0.83 6.40 11.88
N LYS A 32 2.04 5.87 11.81
CA LYS A 32 3.25 6.66 12.10
C LYS A 32 3.49 7.74 11.06
N ALA A 33 3.25 7.45 9.79
CA ALA A 33 3.29 8.45 8.73
C ALA A 33 2.21 9.53 8.94
N GLN A 34 0.99 9.14 9.33
CA GLN A 34 -0.11 10.06 9.62
C GLN A 34 0.27 11.02 10.76
N GLN A 35 0.79 10.48 11.86
CA GLN A 35 1.28 11.26 13.01
C GLN A 35 2.43 12.19 12.63
N HIS A 36 3.35 11.74 11.77
CA HIS A 36 4.51 12.51 11.36
C HIS A 36 4.16 13.66 10.42
N PHE A 37 3.29 13.42 9.43
CA PHE A 37 2.90 14.41 8.42
C PHE A 37 1.69 15.27 8.84
N GLY A 38 1.01 14.92 9.93
CA GLY A 38 -0.19 15.65 10.39
C GLY A 38 -1.36 15.55 9.40
N VAL A 39 -1.46 14.45 8.66
CA VAL A 39 -2.49 14.25 7.63
C VAL A 39 -3.73 13.63 8.26
N GLU A 40 -4.91 14.22 8.07
CA GLU A 40 -6.15 13.65 8.61
C GLU A 40 -6.65 12.47 7.76
N ASP A 41 -6.49 12.56 6.44
CA ASP A 41 -6.95 11.53 5.50
C ASP A 41 -5.94 10.39 5.36
N ILE A 42 -6.14 9.36 6.18
CA ILE A 42 -5.33 8.12 6.16
C ILE A 42 -5.46 7.36 4.83
N VAL A 43 -6.59 7.46 4.14
CA VAL A 43 -6.82 6.76 2.86
C VAL A 43 -6.00 7.43 1.77
N ALA A 44 -6.03 8.76 1.69
CA ALA A 44 -5.18 9.50 0.76
C ALA A 44 -3.69 9.21 1.00
N LEU A 45 -3.26 9.18 2.27
CA LEU A 45 -1.89 8.84 2.63
C LEU A 45 -1.52 7.43 2.17
N ALA A 46 -2.40 6.44 2.38
CA ALA A 46 -2.21 5.07 1.91
C ALA A 46 -2.08 4.99 0.39
N LEU A 47 -2.93 5.70 -0.35
CA LEU A 47 -2.89 5.74 -1.82
C LEU A 47 -1.60 6.38 -2.34
N ILE A 48 -1.11 7.44 -1.70
CA ILE A 48 0.17 8.08 -2.06
C ILE A 48 1.33 7.11 -1.84
N ILE A 49 1.38 6.46 -0.67
CA ILE A 49 2.44 5.52 -0.31
C ILE A 49 2.45 4.31 -1.26
N LEU A 50 1.29 3.67 -1.45
CA LEU A 50 1.15 2.52 -2.36
C LEU A 50 1.28 2.91 -3.83
N GLY A 51 1.13 4.19 -4.14
CA GLY A 51 1.27 4.82 -5.46
C GLY A 51 2.71 5.08 -5.89
N GLN A 52 3.70 4.89 -5.00
CA GLN A 52 5.11 5.10 -5.34
C GLN A 52 5.63 4.02 -6.29
N PRO A 53 6.48 4.36 -7.28
CA PRO A 53 6.94 3.43 -8.31
C PRO A 53 8.08 2.50 -7.84
N THR A 54 7.82 1.72 -6.79
CA THR A 54 8.82 0.86 -6.12
C THR A 54 9.02 -0.50 -6.78
N LEU A 55 8.07 -0.98 -7.59
CA LEU A 55 8.20 -2.24 -8.30
C LEU A 55 8.98 -2.08 -9.60
N GLY A 56 9.97 -2.94 -9.82
CA GLY A 56 10.69 -3.02 -11.09
C GLY A 56 9.75 -3.39 -12.25
N THR A 57 9.97 -2.78 -13.41
CA THR A 57 9.26 -3.10 -14.66
C THR A 57 10.25 -3.48 -15.75
N ARG A 58 9.77 -4.09 -16.83
CA ARG A 58 10.54 -4.16 -18.09
C ARG A 58 11.02 -2.76 -18.51
N GLY A 59 12.07 -2.72 -19.34
CA GLY A 59 12.60 -1.50 -19.93
C GLY A 59 11.50 -0.59 -20.45
N LYS A 60 11.58 0.68 -20.05
CA LYS A 60 10.66 1.74 -20.46
C LYS A 60 11.35 2.70 -21.42
N PRO A 61 10.59 3.48 -22.22
CA PRO A 61 11.16 4.53 -23.07
C PRO A 61 12.02 5.51 -22.26
N ILE A 62 13.01 6.08 -22.94
CA ILE A 62 13.88 7.12 -22.37
C ILE A 62 13.02 8.29 -21.85
N GLY A 63 13.37 8.80 -20.67
CA GLY A 63 12.69 9.92 -20.02
C GLY A 63 11.46 9.55 -19.20
N SER A 64 11.05 8.27 -19.17
CA SER A 64 9.92 7.84 -18.34
C SER A 64 10.32 7.50 -16.90
N THR A 65 9.38 7.69 -15.96
CA THR A 65 9.55 7.26 -14.56
C THR A 65 9.76 5.75 -14.51
N LYS A 66 10.91 5.32 -13.98
CA LYS A 66 11.24 3.89 -13.84
C LYS A 66 10.30 3.21 -12.84
N GLY A 67 10.00 1.94 -13.08
CA GLY A 67 9.18 1.13 -12.18
C GLY A 67 7.68 1.42 -12.23
N THR A 68 6.90 0.73 -11.40
CA THR A 68 5.45 0.93 -11.26
C THR A 68 5.07 0.76 -9.80
N SER A 69 3.90 1.24 -9.43
CA SER A 69 3.44 1.15 -8.06
C SER A 69 2.71 -0.16 -7.80
N ILE A 70 2.77 -0.63 -6.56
CA ILE A 70 2.05 -1.84 -6.12
C ILE A 70 0.55 -1.64 -6.38
N LEU A 71 0.03 -0.44 -6.07
CA LEU A 71 -1.36 -0.09 -6.31
C LEU A 71 -1.72 -0.17 -7.81
N SER A 72 -0.94 0.48 -8.68
CA SER A 72 -1.20 0.48 -10.13
C SER A 72 -1.09 -0.90 -10.76
N SER A 73 -0.18 -1.74 -10.26
CA SER A 73 -0.04 -3.13 -10.71
C SER A 73 -1.29 -3.95 -10.39
N ASN A 74 -1.79 -3.86 -9.16
CA ASN A 74 -2.99 -4.60 -8.72
C ASN A 74 -4.26 -4.05 -9.36
N LEU A 75 -4.43 -2.72 -9.42
CA LEU A 75 -5.59 -2.10 -10.05
C LEU A 75 -5.72 -2.48 -11.53
N ARG A 76 -4.62 -2.63 -12.27
CA ARG A 76 -4.69 -3.09 -13.67
C ARG A 76 -5.18 -4.52 -13.84
N ARG A 77 -5.03 -5.36 -12.81
CA ARG A 77 -5.57 -6.74 -12.84
C ARG A 77 -7.05 -6.76 -12.44
N LEU A 78 -7.43 -5.87 -11.53
CA LEU A 78 -8.75 -5.82 -10.94
C LEU A 78 -9.74 -5.05 -11.83
N LEU A 79 -9.25 -4.01 -12.47
CA LEU A 79 -9.96 -3.21 -13.45
C LEU A 79 -9.65 -3.79 -14.84
N ASP A 80 -10.51 -4.69 -15.31
CA ASP A 80 -10.47 -5.23 -16.67
C ASP A 80 -10.99 -4.20 -17.67
N ILE A 81 -10.26 -3.08 -17.77
CA ILE A 81 -10.56 -2.00 -18.71
C ILE A 81 -9.38 -1.87 -19.65
N GLU A 82 -9.60 -2.17 -20.93
CA GLU A 82 -8.69 -1.78 -22.00
C GLU A 82 -8.66 -0.25 -22.09
N THR A 83 -7.73 0.38 -21.37
CA THR A 83 -7.28 1.72 -21.75
C THR A 83 -6.54 1.61 -23.07
N GLY A 84 -7.28 1.78 -24.17
CA GLY A 84 -6.81 1.59 -25.54
C GLY A 84 -5.44 2.22 -25.81
N ARG A 85 -4.43 1.37 -25.95
CA ARG A 85 -3.26 1.59 -26.79
C ARG A 85 -3.02 0.27 -27.53
N ARG A 86 -3.68 0.14 -28.69
CA ARG A 86 -3.19 -0.73 -29.76
C ARG A 86 -2.00 -0.06 -30.43
#